data_AF-A0A6V7LYK3-F1
#
_entry.id   AF-A0A6V7LYK3-F1
#
_cell.length_a   1.000
_cell.length_b   1.000
_cell.length_c   1.000
_cell.angle_alpha   90.00
_cell.angle_beta   90.00
_cell.angle_gamma   90.00
#
_symmetry.space_group_name_H-M   'P 1'
#
loop_
_entity.id
_entity.type
_entity.pdbx_description
1 polymer ?
#
loop_
_entity_poly.entity_id
_entity_poly.type
_entity_poly.pdbx_seq_one_letter_code
_entity_poly.pdbx_strand_id
1 'polypeptide(L)' 'MSLWAKAQQLPPDALQQVRAVYGEHFPIEVRHFLASWIEEKM' A
#
# COMPACT_ATOMS: atom_id res chain seq x y z
N MET A 1 -0.89 13.48 -3.96
CA MET A 1 -0.44 12.53 -2.91
C MET A 1 -1.10 11.20 -3.18
N SER A 2 -0.32 10.14 -3.35
CA SER A 2 -0.89 8.80 -3.55
C SER A 2 -1.67 8.36 -2.32
N LEU A 3 -2.72 7.56 -2.52
CA LEU A 3 -3.43 6.86 -1.45
C LEU A 3 -2.47 6.03 -0.61
N TRP A 4 -1.45 5.44 -1.23
CA TRP A 4 -0.36 4.75 -0.53
C TRP A 4 0.38 5.64 0.46
N ALA A 5 0.72 6.88 0.09
CA ALA A 5 1.40 7.81 1.00
C ALA A 5 0.53 8.16 2.22
N LYS A 6 -0.80 8.22 2.05
CA LYS A 6 -1.73 8.41 3.18
C LYS A 6 -1.82 7.16 4.05
N ALA A 7 -1.80 5.97 3.45
CA ALA A 7 -1.82 4.69 4.17
C ALA A 7 -0.58 4.51 5.06
N GLN A 8 0.59 5.02 4.65
CA GLN A 8 1.81 4.97 5.47
C GLN A 8 1.74 5.86 6.73
N GLN A 9 0.82 6.82 6.78
CA GLN A 9 0.62 7.70 7.94
C GLN A 9 -0.38 7.12 8.96
N LEU A 10 -0.92 5.93 8.70
CA LEU A 10 -1.84 5.26 9.60
C LEU A 10 -1.14 4.85 10.91
N PRO A 11 -1.89 4.75 12.03
CA PRO A 11 -1.40 4.16 13.25
C PRO A 11 -0.83 2.75 13.02
N PRO A 12 0.16 2.29 13.81
CA PRO A 12 0.83 1.01 13.61
C PRO A 12 -0.13 -0.18 13.46
N ASP A 13 -1.20 -0.24 14.26
CA ASP A 13 -2.20 -1.30 14.19
C ASP A 13 -2.93 -1.35 12.85
N ALA A 14 -3.32 -0.18 12.33
CA ALA A 14 -3.98 -0.06 11.03
C ALA A 14 -3.00 -0.32 9.87
N LEU A 15 -1.74 0.11 10.01
CA LEU A 15 -0.71 -0.18 9.03
C LEU A 15 -0.41 -1.68 8.95
N GLN A 16 -0.42 -2.40 10.09
CA GLN A 16 -0.26 -3.85 10.11
C GLN A 16 -1.39 -4.56 9.37
N GLN A 17 -2.63 -4.09 9.51
CA GLN A 17 -3.76 -4.62 8.75
C GLN A 17 -3.58 -4.40 7.24
N VAL A 18 -3.13 -3.21 6.83
CA VAL A 18 -2.80 -2.94 5.42
C VAL A 18 -1.73 -3.89 4.92
N ARG A 19 -0.65 -4.10 5.69
CA ARG A 19 0.44 -5.03 5.32
C ARG A 19 -0.02 -6.49 5.22
N ALA A 20 -0.96 -6.92 6.06
CA ALA A 20 -1.50 -8.28 6.04
C ALA A 20 -2.28 -8.60 4.76
N VAL A 21 -2.77 -7.59 4.03
CA VAL A 21 -3.41 -7.78 2.72
C VAL A 21 -2.38 -8.13 1.63
N TYR A 22 -1.17 -7.60 1.75
CA TYR A 22 -0.06 -7.86 0.83
C TYR A 22 0.66 -9.15 1.25
N GLY A 23 0.04 -10.30 0.95
CA GLY A 23 0.61 -11.64 1.13
C GLY A 23 1.45 -12.11 -0.09
N GLU A 24 1.63 -13.42 -0.25
CA GLU A 24 2.48 -14.01 -1.31
C GLU A 24 2.06 -13.66 -2.74
N HIS A 25 0.78 -13.30 -2.95
CA HIS A 25 0.25 -13.00 -4.28
C HIS A 25 0.62 -11.60 -4.79
N PHE A 26 0.87 -10.65 -3.91
CA PHE A 26 1.17 -9.27 -4.32
C PHE A 26 2.13 -8.61 -3.30
N PRO A 27 3.44 -8.56 -3.62
CA PRO A 27 4.44 -7.99 -2.70
C PRO A 27 4.18 -6.51 -2.42
N ILE A 28 4.39 -6.12 -1.16
CA ILE A 28 4.21 -4.73 -0.72
C ILE A 28 5.20 -3.78 -1.41
N GLU A 29 6.36 -4.27 -1.83
CA GLU A 29 7.35 -3.54 -2.61
C GLU A 29 6.76 -3.10 -3.96
N VAL A 30 6.04 -3.99 -4.64
CA VAL A 30 5.38 -3.67 -5.91
C VAL A 30 4.32 -2.59 -5.69
N ARG A 31 3.52 -2.71 -4.61
CA ARG A 31 2.57 -1.65 -4.22
C ARG A 31 3.27 -0.32 -3.98
N HIS A 32 4.44 -0.33 -3.33
CA HIS A 32 5.17 0.88 -2.98
C HIS A 32 5.80 1.58 -4.20
N PHE A 33 6.52 0.84 -5.04
CA PHE A 33 7.19 1.40 -6.22
C PHE A 33 6.22 1.82 -7.31
N LEU A 34 5.12 1.09 -7.48
CA LEU A 34 4.11 1.37 -8.52
C LEU A 34 2.89 2.10 -7.96
N ALA A 35 2.98 2.69 -6.77
CA ALA A 35 1.82 3.28 -6.09
C ALA A 35 1.05 4.27 -6.97
N SER A 36 1.76 5.20 -7.61
CA SER A 36 1.15 6.21 -8.48
C SER A 36 0.54 5.60 -9.74
N TRP A 37 1.17 4.58 -10.33
CA TRP A 37 0.67 3.92 -11.54
C TRP A 37 -0.58 3.08 -11.26
N ILE A 38 -0.58 2.30 -10.18
CA ILE A 38 -1.72 1.49 -9.75
C ILE A 38 -2.94 2.39 -9.50
N GLU A 39 -2.71 3.53 -8.85
CA GLU A 39 -3.78 4.47 -8.48
C GLU A 39 -4.28 5.32 -9.66
N GLU A 40 -3.50 5.48 -10.72
CA GLU A 40 -3.96 6.11 -11.97
C GLU A 40 -4.83 5.17 -12.83
N LYS A 41 -4.68 3.85 -12.65
CA LYS A 41 -5.39 2.82 -13.42
C LYS A 41 -6.69 2.33 -12.76
N MET A 42 -6.97 2.75 -11.54
CA MET A 42 -8.22 2.49 -10.82
C MET A 42 -9.21 3.62 -11.04
#